data_AF-A0A931UX99-F1
#
_entry.id   AF-A0A931UX99-F1
#
_cell.length_a   1.000
_cell.length_b   1.000
_cell.length_c   1.000
_cell.angle_alpha   90.00
_cell.angle_beta   90.00
_cell.angle_gamma   90.00
#
_symmetry.space_group_name_H-M   'P 1'
#
loop_
_entity.id
_entity.type
_entity.pdbx_description
1 polymer ?
#
loop_
_entity_poly.entity_id
_entity_poly.type
_entity_poly.pdbx_seq_one_letter_code
_entity_poly.pdbx_strand_id
1 'polypeptide(L)'
;MDIPVLRSVATRAPLGPFERKVVALIDGVRSMQELANELSVSSTEVAATCSRLHDLELIDLVPPARRVSQPSAPSTHEVDEAWDEERKTTIPDEPLRR
;
A
#
# COMPACT_ATOMS: atom_id res chain seq x y z
N MET A 1 -0.75 -12.50 -3.18
CA MET A 1 -2.04 -12.12 -2.60
C MET A 1 -2.45 -10.80 -3.20
N ASP A 2 -3.42 -10.83 -4.09
CA ASP A 2 -3.91 -9.65 -4.80
C ASP A 2 -4.68 -8.70 -3.89
N ILE A 3 -4.67 -7.43 -4.27
CA ILE A 3 -5.36 -6.33 -3.58
C ILE A 3 -6.52 -5.90 -4.47
N PRO A 4 -7.78 -6.07 -4.02
CA PRO A 4 -8.93 -5.54 -4.74
C PRO A 4 -9.03 -4.02 -4.59
N VAL A 5 -9.36 -3.32 -5.67
CA VAL A 5 -9.54 -1.86 -5.70
C VAL A 5 -10.89 -1.55 -6.35
N LEU A 6 -11.72 -0.69 -5.75
CA LEU A 6 -13.00 -0.30 -6.35
C LEU A 6 -12.78 0.54 -7.62
N ARG A 7 -13.36 0.11 -8.75
CA ARG A 7 -13.49 0.96 -9.94
C ARG A 7 -14.67 1.89 -9.71
N SER A 8 -14.44 3.20 -9.73
CA SER A 8 -15.46 4.22 -9.51
C SER A 8 -16.47 4.27 -10.67
N VAL A 9 -17.36 3.26 -10.75
CA VAL A 9 -18.46 3.25 -11.69
C VAL A 9 -19.70 2.78 -10.95
N ALA A 10 -20.71 3.65 -10.94
CA ALA A 10 -22.02 3.41 -10.35
C ALA A 10 -22.77 2.35 -11.19
N THR A 11 -22.29 1.12 -11.21
CA THR A 11 -22.92 0.04 -11.96
C THR A 11 -24.01 -0.60 -11.11
N ARG A 12 -25.23 -0.62 -11.68
CA ARG A 12 -26.39 -1.37 -11.18
C ARG A 12 -26.17 -2.88 -11.36
N ALA A 13 -25.02 -3.40 -10.92
CA ALA A 13 -24.75 -4.82 -10.97
C ALA A 13 -25.68 -5.53 -9.95
N PRO A 14 -26.30 -6.67 -10.33
CA PRO A 14 -27.12 -7.44 -9.41
C PRO A 14 -26.22 -8.15 -8.38
N LEU A 15 -25.86 -7.40 -7.33
CA LEU A 15 -25.03 -7.89 -6.24
C LEU A 15 -25.88 -8.60 -5.19
N GLY A 16 -25.45 -9.81 -4.83
CA GLY A 16 -25.88 -10.53 -3.67
C GLY A 16 -25.47 -9.83 -2.36
N PRO A 17 -26.06 -10.26 -1.22
CA PRO A 17 -25.76 -9.67 0.08
C PRO A 17 -24.28 -9.81 0.47
N PHE A 18 -23.62 -10.91 0.10
CA PHE A 18 -22.21 -11.12 0.39
C PHE A 18 -21.29 -10.24 -0.46
N GLU A 19 -21.53 -10.19 -1.76
CA GLU A 19 -20.80 -9.32 -2.70
C GLU A 19 -20.85 -7.85 -2.28
N ARG A 20 -22.02 -7.37 -1.83
CA ARG A 20 -22.15 -6.01 -1.28
C ARG A 20 -21.29 -5.77 -0.05
N LYS A 21 -21.18 -6.76 0.84
CA LYS A 21 -20.32 -6.66 2.03
C LYS A 21 -18.85 -6.61 1.63
N VAL A 22 -18.43 -7.46 0.70
CA VAL A 22 -17.06 -7.45 0.16
C VAL A 22 -16.76 -6.08 -0.45
N VAL A 23 -17.61 -5.58 -1.36
CA VAL A 23 -17.48 -4.26 -1.98
C VAL A 23 -17.39 -3.13 -0.96
N ALA A 24 -18.23 -3.14 0.08
CA ALA A 24 -18.22 -2.12 1.13
C ALA A 24 -16.92 -2.13 1.98
N LEU A 25 -16.19 -3.24 2.00
CA LEU A 25 -14.93 -3.39 2.71
C LEU A 25 -13.70 -3.20 1.81
N ILE A 26 -13.86 -3.02 0.50
CA ILE A 26 -12.71 -2.76 -0.37
C ILE A 26 -12.31 -1.28 -0.25
N ASP A 27 -11.06 -1.06 0.15
CA ASP A 27 -10.44 0.27 0.29
C ASP A 27 -9.18 0.45 -0.57
N GLY A 28 -8.80 -0.58 -1.35
CA GLY A 28 -7.59 -0.58 -2.16
C GLY A 28 -6.29 -0.77 -1.37
N VAL A 29 -6.36 -1.11 -0.08
CA VAL A 29 -5.20 -1.36 0.80
C VAL A 29 -5.21 -2.79 1.33
N ARG A 30 -6.38 -3.29 1.74
CA ARG A 30 -6.51 -4.63 2.31
C ARG A 30 -6.34 -5.73 1.26
N SER A 31 -5.59 -6.77 1.63
CA SER A 31 -5.47 -8.01 0.85
C SER A 31 -6.72 -8.89 0.97
N MET A 32 -6.90 -9.83 0.03
CA MET A 32 -7.98 -10.83 0.10
C MET A 32 -8.01 -11.62 1.42
N GLN A 33 -6.84 -11.87 2.03
CA GLN A 33 -6.73 -12.57 3.31
C GLN A 33 -7.25 -11.72 4.48
N GLU A 34 -6.96 -10.42 4.48
CA GLU A 34 -7.46 -9.49 5.49
C GLU A 34 -8.97 -9.33 5.40
N LEU A 35 -9.51 -9.26 4.17
CA LEU A 35 -10.96 -9.26 3.94
C LEU A 35 -11.62 -10.55 4.43
N ALA A 36 -10.97 -11.70 4.22
CA ALA A 36 -11.48 -12.99 4.69
C ALA A 36 -11.54 -13.07 6.22
N ASN A 37 -10.51 -12.55 6.90
CA ASN A 37 -10.47 -12.48 8.36
C ASN A 37 -11.59 -11.57 8.91
N GLU A 38 -11.78 -10.39 8.32
CA GLU A 38 -12.82 -9.44 8.72
C GLU A 38 -14.23 -10.02 8.53
N LEU A 39 -14.44 -10.72 7.42
CA LEU A 39 -15.72 -11.36 7.09
C LEU A 39 -15.92 -12.71 7.80
N SER A 40 -14.91 -13.21 8.52
CA SER A 40 -14.91 -14.54 9.17
C SER A 40 -15.24 -15.69 8.20
N VAL A 41 -14.67 -15.63 6.99
CA VAL A 41 -14.85 -16.62 5.92
C VAL A 41 -13.50 -17.12 5.38
N SER A 42 -13.53 -18.09 4.46
CA SER A 42 -12.32 -18.58 3.82
C SER A 42 -11.76 -17.59 2.80
N SER A 43 -10.44 -17.53 2.68
CA SER A 43 -9.77 -16.71 1.65
C SER A 43 -10.11 -17.17 0.23
N THR A 44 -10.39 -18.46 0.03
CA THR A 44 -10.88 -19.02 -1.24
C THR A 44 -12.24 -18.45 -1.64
N GLU A 45 -13.16 -18.29 -0.69
CA GLU A 45 -14.49 -17.74 -0.94
C GLU A 45 -14.45 -16.25 -1.27
N VAL A 46 -13.59 -15.50 -0.58
CA VAL A 46 -13.33 -14.09 -0.91
C VAL A 46 -12.68 -13.97 -2.28
N ALA A 47 -11.70 -14.81 -2.61
CA ALA A 47 -11.05 -14.81 -3.92
C ALA A 47 -12.05 -15.09 -5.06
N ALA A 48 -12.92 -16.09 -4.90
CA ALA A 48 -13.98 -16.38 -5.87
C ALA A 48 -14.94 -15.20 -6.05
N THR A 49 -15.30 -14.55 -4.95
CA THR A 49 -16.19 -13.36 -4.97
C THR A 49 -15.50 -12.17 -5.65
N CYS A 50 -14.24 -11.90 -5.32
CA CYS A 50 -13.46 -10.85 -5.95
C CYS A 50 -13.25 -11.09 -7.45
N SER A 51 -12.99 -12.33 -7.88
CA SER A 51 -12.94 -12.67 -9.31
C SER A 51 -14.25 -12.32 -10.01
N ARG A 52 -15.39 -12.70 -9.42
CA ARG A 52 -16.70 -12.37 -9.99
C ARG A 52 -16.95 -10.86 -10.03
N LEU A 53 -16.57 -10.12 -8.99
CA LEU A 53 -16.68 -8.66 -8.97
C LEU A 53 -15.78 -8.00 -10.02
N HIS A 54 -14.61 -8.58 -10.29
CA HIS A 54 -13.70 -8.15 -11.34
C HIS A 54 -14.29 -8.39 -12.73
N ASP A 55 -14.91 -9.56 -12.96
CA ASP A 55 -15.61 -9.88 -14.21
C ASP A 55 -16.81 -8.96 -14.47
N LEU A 56 -17.41 -8.44 -13.40
CA LEU A 56 -18.47 -7.42 -13.45
C LEU A 56 -17.93 -5.99 -13.60
N GLU A 57 -16.62 -5.83 -13.77
CA GLU A 57 -15.91 -4.55 -13.91
C GLU A 57 -16.12 -3.60 -12.72
N LEU A 58 -16.45 -4.14 -11.55
CA LEU A 58 -16.68 -3.37 -10.31
C LEU A 58 -15.39 -3.11 -9.56
N ILE A 59 -14.43 -4.03 -9.66
CA ILE A 59 -13.15 -3.94 -8.97
C ILE A 59 -12.02 -4.27 -9.94
N ASP A 60 -10.85 -3.70 -9.69
CA ASP A 60 -9.60 -4.15 -10.28
C ASP A 60 -8.87 -5.05 -9.28
N LEU A 61 -8.19 -6.08 -9.78
CA LEU A 61 -7.28 -6.92 -9.00
C LEU A 61 -5.86 -6.48 -9.29
N VAL A 62 -5.24 -5.82 -8.31
CA VAL A 62 -3.88 -5.33 -8.44
C VAL A 62 -2.96 -6.32 -7.73
N PRO A 63 -1.88 -6.80 -8.38
CA PRO A 63 -0.88 -7.58 -7.67
C PRO A 63 -0.33 -6.73 -6.53
N PRO A 64 0.03 -7.32 -5.38
CA PRO A 64 0.62 -6.57 -4.29
C PRO A 64 1.97 -6.06 -4.78
N ALA A 65 2.02 -4.83 -5.27
CA ALA A 65 3.23 -4.23 -5.78
C ALA A 65 4.25 -4.27 -4.65
N ARG A 66 5.24 -5.16 -4.82
CA ARG A 66 6.47 -5.32 -4.04
C ARG A 66 6.50 -4.47 -2.76
N ARG A 67 6.23 -5.07 -1.60
CA ARG A 67 6.76 -4.56 -0.32
C ARG A 67 8.30 -4.70 -0.33
N VAL A 68 8.97 -3.84 -1.07
CA VAL A 68 10.35 -3.36 -0.85
C VAL A 68 10.22 -1.84 -0.98
N SER A 69 10.41 -1.03 0.05
CA SER A 69 11.42 -1.13 1.10
C SER A 69 10.81 -0.71 2.44
N GLN A 70 10.64 -1.67 3.35
CA GLN A 70 10.83 -1.36 4.75
C GLN A 70 12.34 -1.05 4.89
N PRO A 71 12.76 0.13 5.38
CA PRO A 71 14.12 0.24 5.89
C PRO A 71 14.20 -0.66 7.12
N SER A 72 14.64 -1.90 6.91
CA SER A 72 15.02 -2.81 7.98
C SER A 72 16.29 -2.26 8.63
N ALA A 73 16.10 -1.55 9.74
CA ALA A 73 17.04 -1.25 10.82
C ALA A 73 18.40 -0.57 10.48
N PRO A 74 18.94 0.25 11.39
CA PRO A 74 20.29 0.79 11.26
C PRO A 74 21.30 -0.36 11.37
N SER A 75 21.95 -0.73 10.28
CA SER A 75 23.20 -1.49 10.35
C SER A 75 24.32 -0.53 10.70
N THR A 76 24.70 -0.52 11.97
CA THR A 76 26.00 -0.04 12.42
C THR A 76 27.06 -0.90 11.72
N HIS A 77 27.64 -0.38 10.66
CA HIS A 77 28.94 -0.83 10.16
C HIS A 77 29.87 0.36 10.23
N GLU A 78 30.71 0.35 11.26
CA GLU A 78 31.94 1.11 11.30
C GLU A 78 32.83 0.62 10.15
N VAL A 79 33.17 1.47 9.20
CA VAL A 79 34.46 1.39 8.51
C VAL A 79 34.95 2.81 8.22
N ASP A 80 36.12 3.05 8.77
CA ASP A 80 37.11 4.08 8.54
C ASP A 80 37.27 4.56 7.07
N GLU A 81 37.92 5.73 6.98
CA GLU A 81 38.93 6.07 5.97
C GLU A 81 38.62 7.30 5.09
N ALA A 82 39.23 8.39 5.53
CA ALA A 82 39.95 9.38 4.76
C ALA A 82 39.33 9.90 3.46
N TRP A 83 38.81 11.13 3.53
CA TRP A 83 39.22 12.15 2.57
C TRP A 83 39.70 13.37 3.34
N ASP A 84 41.03 13.47 3.40
CA ASP A 84 41.77 14.65 3.79
C ASP A 84 41.58 15.76 2.74
N GLU A 85 41.89 16.97 3.17
CA GLU A 85 42.18 18.14 2.36
C GLU A 85 41.04 18.90 1.63
N GLU A 86 40.81 20.08 2.21
CA GLU A 86 40.86 21.36 1.50
C GLU A 86 39.57 21.82 0.82
N ARG A 87 38.85 22.74 1.48
CA ARG A 87 38.81 24.14 1.04
C ARG A 87 38.12 25.07 2.05
N LYS A 88 38.92 26.03 2.51
CA LYS A 88 38.53 27.31 3.10
C LYS A 88 37.36 27.94 2.32
N THR A 89 36.37 28.53 3.00
CA THR A 89 36.27 30.01 3.17
C THR A 89 34.92 30.46 3.75
N THR A 90 35.04 31.28 4.81
CA THR A 90 34.29 32.54 5.03
C THR A 90 32.79 32.50 5.35
N ILE A 91 32.54 32.71 6.64
CA ILE A 91 31.32 33.31 7.21
C ILE A 91 31.39 34.82 7.01
N PRO A 92 30.27 35.50 6.66
CA PRO A 92 30.03 36.82 7.22
C PRO A 92 28.79 36.81 8.13
N ASP A 93 29.08 37.19 9.35
CA ASP A 93 28.21 37.59 10.45
C ASP A 93 27.32 38.78 10.01
N GLU A 94 25.98 38.68 10.14
CA GLU A 94 25.10 39.85 10.05
C GLU A 94 24.13 39.92 11.25
N PRO A 95 23.87 41.13 11.79
CA PRO A 95 23.60 41.31 13.20
C PRO A 95 22.11 41.36 13.55
N LEU A 96 21.81 40.96 14.78
CA LEU A 96 20.52 41.15 15.45
C LEU A 96 20.02 42.58 15.31
N ARG A 97 18.81 42.75 14.78
CA ARG A 97 18.02 43.97 14.98
C ARG A 97 16.93 43.72 16.03
N ARG A 98 16.95 44.63 17.00
CA ARG A 98 16.07 44.77 18.16
C ARG A 98 14.61 44.97 17.80
#